data_AF-A0A4R5FF74-F1
#
_entry.id   AF-A0A4R5FF74-F1
#
_cell.length_a   1.000
_cell.length_b   1.000
_cell.length_c   1.000
_cell.angle_alpha   90.00
_cell.angle_beta   90.00
_cell.angle_gamma   90.00
#
_symmetry.space_group_name_H-M   'P 1'
#
loop_
_entity.id
_entity.type
_entity.pdbx_description
1 polymer ?
#
loop_
_entity_poly.entity_id
_entity_poly.type
_entity_poly.pdbx_seq_one_letter_code
_entity_poly.pdbx_strand_id
1 'polypeptide(L)'
;MKYSIKVWIFTILASPLFLFLILGVFIHSTKFSEILEAWPMIGFMMIYGLVLSIPAMLVFWLIEEKLVDNSNNNKAKLILSAYSFISVWLTFYIFDKGFAEPGFQQIFWVVIYSLTIVLGVWIFKRTAEPEKNGHKS
;
A
#
# COMPACT_ATOMS: atom_id res chain seq x y z
N MET A 1 -0.59 -8.82 -15.65
CA MET A 1 -0.54 -7.48 -15.01
C MET A 1 0.86 -7.26 -14.44
N LYS A 2 1.48 -6.10 -14.71
CA LYS A 2 2.82 -5.76 -14.18
C LYS A 2 2.83 -5.83 -12.64
N TYR A 3 3.95 -6.25 -12.06
CA TYR A 3 4.10 -6.43 -10.62
C TYR A 3 3.74 -5.16 -9.83
N SER A 4 4.26 -4.00 -10.25
CA SER A 4 3.98 -2.71 -9.62
C SER A 4 2.50 -2.37 -9.56
N ILE A 5 1.73 -2.72 -10.60
CA ILE A 5 0.29 -2.47 -10.66
C ILE A 5 -0.46 -3.39 -9.66
N LYS A 6 -0.03 -4.65 -9.52
CA LYS A 6 -0.62 -5.58 -8.53
C LYS A 6 -0.43 -5.05 -7.10
N VAL A 7 0.79 -4.65 -6.76
CA VAL A 7 1.11 -4.04 -5.45
C VAL A 7 0.29 -2.78 -5.23
N TRP A 8 0.17 -1.94 -6.26
CA TRP A 8 -0.56 -0.68 -6.18
C TRP A 8 -2.05 -0.87 -5.90
N ILE A 9 -2.73 -1.66 -6.74
CA ILE A 9 -4.17 -1.92 -6.59
C ILE A 9 -4.45 -2.61 -5.27
N PHE A 10 -3.63 -3.58 -4.87
CA PHE A 10 -3.75 -4.21 -3.56
C PHE A 10 -3.67 -3.18 -2.44
N THR A 11 -2.71 -2.26 -2.50
CA THR A 11 -2.56 -1.23 -1.47
C THR A 11 -3.76 -0.30 -1.41
N ILE A 12 -4.22 0.21 -2.57
CA ILE A 12 -5.37 1.13 -2.66
C ILE A 12 -6.65 0.49 -2.12
N LEU A 13 -6.86 -0.80 -2.39
CA LEU A 13 -8.07 -1.49 -1.96
C LEU A 13 -7.99 -1.98 -0.53
N ALA A 14 -6.86 -2.59 -0.15
CA ALA A 14 -6.74 -3.24 1.16
C ALA A 14 -6.51 -2.23 2.29
N SER A 15 -5.78 -1.13 2.07
CA SER A 15 -5.45 -0.22 3.17
C SER A 15 -6.67 0.51 3.74
N PRO A 16 -7.64 1.02 2.94
CA PRO A 16 -8.84 1.65 3.51
C PRO A 16 -9.73 0.62 4.20
N LEU A 17 -9.79 -0.61 3.69
CA LEU A 17 -10.53 -1.71 4.33
C LEU A 17 -9.91 -2.09 5.68
N PHE A 18 -8.58 -2.19 5.77
CA PHE A 18 -7.90 -2.45 7.04
C PHE A 18 -8.06 -1.30 8.02
N LEU A 19 -7.94 -0.05 7.55
CA LEU A 19 -8.18 1.12 8.39
C LEU A 19 -9.59 1.11 8.96
N PHE A 20 -10.56 0.88 8.10
CA PHE A 20 -11.96 0.82 8.48
C PHE A 20 -12.24 -0.29 9.49
N LEU A 21 -11.72 -1.49 9.24
CA LEU A 21 -11.88 -2.63 10.14
C LEU A 21 -11.25 -2.36 11.51
N ILE A 22 -10.02 -1.85 11.56
CA ILE A 22 -9.31 -1.62 12.82
C ILE A 22 -9.89 -0.43 13.59
N LEU A 23 -10.09 0.73 12.94
CA LEU A 23 -10.61 1.92 13.61
C LEU A 23 -12.10 1.78 13.93
N GLY A 24 -12.93 1.35 12.98
CA GLY A 24 -14.37 1.25 13.19
C GLY A 24 -14.72 0.10 14.14
N VAL A 25 -14.35 -1.11 13.77
CA VAL A 25 -14.84 -2.30 14.50
C VAL A 25 -14.09 -2.51 15.81
N PHE A 26 -12.76 -2.44 15.81
CA PHE A 26 -11.97 -2.80 16.99
C PHE A 26 -11.81 -1.65 18.00
N ILE A 27 -11.67 -0.40 17.54
CA ILE A 27 -11.44 0.74 18.44
C ILE A 27 -12.76 1.37 18.87
N HIS A 28 -13.68 1.62 17.94
CA HIS A 28 -14.92 2.35 18.23
C HIS A 28 -16.15 1.45 18.43
N SER A 29 -16.02 0.12 18.29
CA SER A 29 -17.14 -0.84 18.42
C SER A 29 -18.37 -0.46 17.59
N THR A 30 -18.13 0.07 16.38
CA THR A 30 -19.14 0.60 15.46
C THR A 30 -20.15 -0.46 15.04
N LYS A 31 -21.43 -0.10 14.96
CA LYS A 31 -22.51 -1.03 14.51
C LYS A 31 -22.50 -1.19 12.99
N PHE A 32 -23.02 -2.32 12.50
CA PHE A 32 -23.07 -2.61 11.06
C PHE A 32 -23.83 -1.57 10.22
N SER A 33 -24.83 -0.89 10.79
CA SER A 33 -25.54 0.21 10.12
C SER A 33 -24.66 1.43 9.87
N GLU A 34 -23.88 1.82 10.88
CA GLU A 34 -22.92 2.92 10.81
C GLU A 34 -21.77 2.57 9.82
N ILE A 35 -21.47 1.28 9.69
CA ILE A 35 -20.50 0.78 8.70
C ILE A 35 -20.95 1.04 7.26
N LEU A 36 -22.22 0.78 6.96
CA LEU A 36 -22.81 1.03 5.64
C LEU A 36 -22.81 2.53 5.31
N GLU A 37 -23.06 3.39 6.29
CA GLU A 37 -23.06 4.84 6.12
C GLU A 37 -21.66 5.42 5.82
N ALA A 38 -20.60 4.76 6.31
CA ALA A 38 -19.22 5.16 6.05
C ALA A 38 -18.68 4.71 4.66
N TRP A 39 -19.43 3.89 3.92
CA TRP A 39 -18.98 3.34 2.63
C TRP A 39 -18.58 4.40 1.58
N PRO A 40 -19.32 5.52 1.41
CA PRO A 40 -18.90 6.58 0.50
C PRO A 40 -17.54 7.20 0.88
N MET A 41 -17.26 7.30 2.18
CA MET A 41 -15.98 7.81 2.67
C MET A 41 -14.84 6.86 2.30
N ILE A 42 -15.03 5.55 2.44
CA ILE A 42 -14.06 4.53 2.02
C ILE A 42 -13.80 4.65 0.50
N GLY A 43 -14.85 4.82 -0.31
CA GLY A 43 -14.72 5.02 -1.74
C GLY A 43 -13.91 6.27 -2.10
N PHE A 44 -14.15 7.39 -1.39
CA PHE A 44 -13.36 8.61 -1.55
C PHE A 44 -11.88 8.38 -1.18
N MET A 45 -11.60 7.68 -0.08
CA MET A 45 -10.22 7.33 0.31
C MET A 45 -9.50 6.51 -0.77
N MET A 46 -10.19 5.54 -1.39
CA MET A 46 -9.61 4.73 -2.47
C MET A 46 -9.26 5.60 -3.69
N ILE A 47 -10.16 6.47 -4.13
CA ILE A 47 -9.91 7.36 -5.28
C ILE A 47 -8.80 8.36 -4.97
N TYR A 48 -8.86 8.98 -3.80
CA TYR A 48 -7.86 9.95 -3.36
C TYR A 48 -6.47 9.31 -3.24
N GLY A 49 -6.40 8.14 -2.59
CA GLY A 49 -5.18 7.35 -2.50
C GLY A 49 -4.65 6.91 -3.86
N LEU A 50 -5.54 6.52 -4.79
CA LEU A 50 -5.16 6.17 -6.16
C LEU A 50 -4.49 7.34 -6.88
N VAL A 51 -5.10 8.52 -6.87
CA VAL A 51 -4.57 9.69 -7.58
C VAL A 51 -3.25 10.17 -6.96
N LEU A 52 -3.20 10.32 -5.64
CA LEU A 52 -2.01 10.85 -4.96
C LEU A 52 -0.80 9.92 -5.03
N SER A 53 -1.02 8.61 -5.12
CA SER A 53 0.08 7.64 -5.18
C SER A 53 0.68 7.46 -6.57
N ILE A 54 0.10 8.06 -7.63
CA ILE A 54 0.63 7.96 -9.01
C ILE A 54 2.13 8.30 -9.08
N PRO A 55 2.62 9.45 -8.55
CA PRO A 55 4.03 9.80 -8.66
C PRO A 55 4.95 8.80 -7.94
N ALA A 56 4.54 8.35 -6.75
CA ALA A 56 5.29 7.35 -5.98
C ALA A 56 5.33 6.00 -6.72
N MET A 57 4.23 5.61 -7.35
CA MET A 57 4.17 4.35 -8.10
C MET A 57 4.94 4.37 -9.41
N LEU A 58 5.06 5.53 -10.07
CA LEU A 58 5.94 5.69 -11.21
C LEU A 58 7.40 5.43 -10.83
N VAL A 59 7.86 6.03 -9.72
CA VAL A 59 9.22 5.81 -9.21
C VAL A 59 9.41 4.37 -8.72
N PHE A 60 8.41 3.80 -8.03
CA PHE A 60 8.42 2.38 -7.64
C PHE A 60 8.65 1.48 -8.86
N TRP A 61 7.94 1.73 -9.97
CA TRP A 61 8.08 0.96 -11.19
C TRP A 61 9.47 1.11 -11.83
N LEU A 62 10.02 2.34 -11.89
CA LEU A 62 11.38 2.56 -12.41
C LEU A 62 12.45 1.84 -11.58
N ILE A 63 12.28 1.84 -10.25
CA ILE A 63 13.18 1.09 -9.34
C ILE A 63 13.03 -0.41 -9.60
N GLU A 64 11.80 -0.91 -9.72
CA GLU A 64 11.53 -2.33 -9.95
C GLU A 64 12.16 -2.82 -11.25
N GLU A 65 12.00 -2.06 -12.34
CA GLU A 65 12.57 -2.36 -13.66
C GLU A 65 14.09 -2.45 -13.62
N LYS A 66 14.75 -1.48 -12.97
CA LYS A 66 16.22 -1.50 -12.81
C LYS A 66 16.72 -2.68 -11.97
N LEU A 67 15.89 -3.16 -11.04
CA LEU A 67 16.21 -4.28 -10.14
C LEU A 67 15.86 -5.64 -10.75
N VAL A 68 15.07 -5.72 -11.81
CA VAL A 68 14.75 -6.98 -12.50
C VAL A 68 16.01 -7.62 -13.06
N ASP A 69 16.90 -6.83 -13.66
CA ASP A 69 18.07 -7.35 -14.36
C ASP A 69 19.29 -7.59 -13.45
N ASN A 70 19.35 -6.94 -12.29
CA ASN A 70 20.60 -6.79 -11.54
C ASN A 70 20.58 -7.33 -10.10
N SER A 71 19.42 -7.82 -9.61
CA SER A 71 19.30 -8.14 -8.19
C SER A 71 18.51 -9.41 -7.89
N ASN A 72 18.94 -10.12 -6.83
CA ASN A 72 18.18 -11.22 -6.26
C ASN A 72 16.79 -10.74 -5.78
N ASN A 73 15.76 -11.56 -5.97
CA ASN A 73 14.37 -11.26 -5.67
C ASN A 73 14.15 -10.69 -4.26
N ASN A 74 14.75 -11.30 -3.24
CA ASN A 74 14.59 -10.83 -1.85
C ASN A 74 15.25 -9.46 -1.62
N LYS A 75 16.43 -9.22 -2.22
CA LYS A 75 17.11 -7.93 -2.13
C LYS A 75 16.27 -6.84 -2.81
N ALA A 76 15.69 -7.14 -3.97
CA ALA A 76 14.81 -6.22 -4.67
C ALA A 76 13.56 -5.90 -3.86
N LYS A 77 12.90 -6.91 -3.29
CA LYS A 77 11.72 -6.73 -2.42
C LYS A 77 12.05 -5.88 -1.19
N LEU A 78 13.24 -6.04 -0.61
CA LEU A 78 13.68 -5.22 0.51
C LEU A 78 13.88 -3.75 0.11
N ILE A 79 14.55 -3.48 -1.02
CA ILE A 79 14.71 -2.13 -1.56
C ILE A 79 13.35 -1.48 -1.86
N LEU A 80 12.47 -2.22 -2.54
CA LEU A 80 11.13 -1.76 -2.87
C LEU A 80 10.28 -1.50 -1.61
N SER A 81 10.41 -2.35 -0.59
CA SER A 81 9.75 -2.15 0.72
C SER A 81 10.23 -0.88 1.41
N ALA A 82 11.55 -0.66 1.46
CA ALA A 82 12.15 0.52 2.06
C ALA A 82 11.71 1.79 1.33
N TYR A 83 11.79 1.78 -0.01
CA TYR A 83 11.29 2.86 -0.84
C TYR A 83 9.80 3.13 -0.59
N SER A 84 8.97 2.10 -0.66
CA SER A 84 7.51 2.26 -0.50
C SER A 84 7.16 2.81 0.88
N PHE A 85 7.81 2.30 1.93
CA PHE A 85 7.64 2.79 3.29
C PHE A 85 7.97 4.28 3.36
N ILE A 86 9.18 4.68 2.95
CA ILE A 86 9.62 6.08 2.99
C ILE A 86 8.70 6.97 2.14
N SER A 87 8.28 6.49 0.96
CA SER A 87 7.43 7.26 0.05
C SER A 87 6.05 7.57 0.64
N VAL A 88 5.46 6.64 1.39
CA VAL A 88 4.19 6.86 2.09
C VAL A 88 4.37 7.94 3.15
N TRP A 89 5.37 7.79 4.02
CA TRP A 89 5.66 8.78 5.07
C TRP A 89 5.97 10.16 4.49
N LEU A 90 6.76 10.23 3.41
CA LEU A 90 7.08 11.50 2.75
C LEU A 90 5.85 12.15 2.12
N THR A 91 5.00 11.36 1.46
CA THR A 91 3.76 11.86 0.86
C THR A 91 2.88 12.48 1.93
N PHE A 92 2.64 11.74 3.02
CA PHE A 92 1.87 12.28 4.13
C PHE A 92 2.56 13.50 4.73
N TYR A 93 3.86 13.50 5.01
CA TYR A 93 4.57 14.67 5.53
C TYR A 93 4.41 15.93 4.66
N ILE A 94 4.41 15.80 3.32
CA ILE A 94 4.24 16.93 2.40
C ILE A 94 2.79 17.45 2.45
N PHE A 95 1.80 16.56 2.38
CA PHE A 95 0.39 16.94 2.35
C PHE A 95 -0.17 17.31 3.74
N ASP A 96 0.46 16.83 4.81
CA ASP A 96 0.08 17.04 6.21
C ASP A 96 0.55 18.38 6.77
N LYS A 97 1.53 19.06 6.16
CA LYS A 97 1.77 20.48 6.46
C LYS A 97 0.58 21.39 6.13
N GLY A 98 -0.45 20.86 5.47
CA GLY A 98 -1.75 21.52 5.28
C GLY A 98 -2.80 21.20 6.34
N PHE A 99 -2.59 20.21 7.23
CA PHE A 99 -3.50 19.86 8.32
C PHE A 99 -2.92 20.33 9.65
N ALA A 100 -3.66 21.20 10.34
CA ALA A 100 -3.26 21.71 11.65
C ALA A 100 -3.34 20.57 12.67
N GLU A 101 -2.17 20.06 13.06
CA GLU A 101 -1.92 18.98 14.03
C GLU A 101 -2.31 17.55 13.56
N PRO A 102 -1.32 16.66 13.29
CA PRO A 102 -1.61 15.28 12.98
C PRO A 102 -2.12 14.55 14.21
N GLY A 103 -3.44 14.36 14.29
CA GLY A 103 -4.07 13.57 15.32
C GLY A 103 -3.65 12.08 15.25
N PHE A 104 -3.88 11.34 16.34
CA PHE A 104 -3.58 9.90 16.44
C PHE A 104 -4.11 9.09 15.25
N GLN A 105 -5.30 9.43 14.75
CA GLN A 105 -5.89 8.77 13.59
C GLN A 105 -5.01 8.90 12.34
N GLN A 106 -4.43 10.08 12.09
CA GLN A 106 -3.63 10.30 10.90
C GLN A 106 -2.32 9.51 10.91
N ILE A 107 -1.63 9.46 12.05
CA ILE A 107 -0.44 8.61 12.22
C ILE A 107 -0.83 7.14 11.95
N PHE A 108 -1.98 6.71 12.46
CA PHE A 108 -2.49 5.36 12.22
C PHE A 108 -2.70 5.07 10.73
N TRP A 109 -3.20 6.03 9.97
CA TRP A 109 -3.35 5.91 8.52
C TRP A 109 -2.01 5.69 7.82
N VAL A 110 -1.01 6.51 8.13
CA VAL A 110 0.34 6.39 7.56
C VAL A 110 0.90 5.00 7.82
N VAL A 111 0.73 4.49 9.05
CA VAL A 111 1.19 3.16 9.46
C VAL A 111 0.48 2.07 8.67
N ILE A 112 -0.86 2.09 8.59
CA ILE A 112 -1.61 1.05 7.86
C ILE A 112 -1.26 1.05 6.37
N TYR A 113 -1.17 2.22 5.73
CA TYR A 113 -0.75 2.31 4.33
C TYR A 113 0.66 1.75 4.13
N SER A 114 1.60 2.12 5.01
CA SER A 114 3.00 1.65 4.94
C SER A 114 3.11 0.14 5.10
N LEU A 115 2.37 -0.44 6.04
CA LEU A 115 2.35 -1.89 6.25
C LEU A 115 1.70 -2.61 5.07
N THR A 116 0.58 -2.08 4.55
CA THR A 116 -0.15 -2.70 3.44
C THR A 116 0.70 -2.76 2.17
N ILE A 117 1.41 -1.68 1.82
CA ILE A 117 2.24 -1.67 0.61
C ILE A 117 3.44 -2.61 0.74
N VAL A 118 4.08 -2.66 1.93
CA VAL A 118 5.15 -3.62 2.21
C VAL A 118 4.62 -5.05 2.10
N LEU A 119 3.47 -5.35 2.70
CA LEU A 119 2.83 -6.68 2.55
C LEU A 119 2.56 -7.01 1.08
N GLY A 120 2.05 -6.06 0.29
CA GLY A 120 1.83 -6.23 -1.14
C GLY A 120 3.11 -6.61 -1.89
N VAL A 121 4.23 -5.94 -1.59
CA VAL A 121 5.56 -6.27 -2.15
C VAL A 121 5.96 -7.71 -1.85
N TRP A 122 5.66 -8.22 -0.66
CA TRP A 122 6.05 -9.58 -0.27
C TRP A 122 5.10 -10.65 -0.81
N ILE A 123 3.79 -10.39 -0.83
CA ILE A 123 2.75 -11.32 -1.29
C ILE A 123 2.88 -11.62 -2.79
N PHE A 124 3.13 -10.60 -3.61
CA PHE A 124 3.18 -10.81 -5.06
C PHE A 124 4.53 -11.36 -5.53
N LYS A 125 4.48 -12.30 -6.48
CA LYS A 125 5.65 -12.81 -7.19
C LYS A 125 6.13 -11.79 -8.23
N ARG A 126 7.43 -11.50 -8.28
CA ARG A 126 8.05 -10.67 -9.32
C ARG A 126 8.24 -11.49 -10.60
N THR A 127 8.03 -10.89 -11.76
CA THR A 127 8.05 -11.60 -13.07
C THR A 127 9.41 -12.24 -13.39
N ALA A 128 10.51 -11.76 -12.80
CA ALA A 128 11.85 -12.29 -12.99
C ALA A 128 12.15 -13.58 -12.20
N GLU A 129 11.21 -14.06 -11.38
CA GLU A 129 11.41 -15.25 -10.59
C GLU A 129 11.06 -16.50 -11.43
N PRO A 130 12.03 -17.37 -11.77
CA PRO A 130 11.77 -18.54 -12.59
C PRO A 130 10.62 -19.34 -11.97
N GLU A 131 9.71 -19.84 -12.80
CA GLU A 131 8.80 -20.89 -12.35
C GLU A 131 9.68 -22.02 -11.84
N LYS A 132 9.59 -22.32 -10.54
CA LYS A 132 10.06 -23.61 -10.04
C LYS A 132 9.22 -24.64 -10.76
N ASN A 133 9.77 -25.17 -11.85
CA ASN A 133 9.17 -26.21 -12.67
C ASN A 133 8.51 -27.23 -11.77
N GLY A 134 7.22 -27.48 -12.03
CA GLY A 134 6.48 -28.51 -11.35
C GLY A 134 7.24 -29.83 -11.49
N HIS A 135 7.66 -30.40 -10.36
CA HIS A 135 7.90 -31.82 -10.26
C HIS A 135 6.56 -32.52 -10.51
N LYS A 136 6.27 -32.82 -11.77
CA LYS A 136 5.46 -33.98 -12.11
C LYS A 136 6.39 -35.18 -11.97
N SER A 137 6.28 -35.86 -10.83
CA SER A 137 6.57 -37.30 -10.74
C SER A 137 5.39 -38.08 -11.30
#